data_AF-A0A1W9QCG7-F1
#
_entry.id   AF-A0A1W9QCG7-F1
#
_cell.length_a   1.000
_cell.length_b   1.000
_cell.length_c   1.000
_cell.angle_alpha   90.00
_cell.angle_beta   90.00
_cell.angle_gamma   90.00
#
_symmetry.space_group_name_H-M   'P 1'
#
loop_
_entity.id
_entity.type
_entity.pdbx_description
1 polymer ?
#
loop_
_entity_poly.entity_id
_entity_poly.type
_entity_poly.pdbx_seq_one_letter_code
_entity_poly.pdbx_strand_id
1 'polypeptide(L)'
;MRESPRGLGALCQWVQRETPKDAIFLIPPDFPEFRFHCRRAIVVDWKGDPLLPKDFMAWIRRMEDVTGRSPLKGPPDVKRFYSLDNEQLRKVARRYKAEYIVTRKGKRKKRIEAKRLYSSKQFEVYEVP
;
A
#
# COMPACT_ATOMS: atom_id res chain seq x y z
N MET A 1 14.11 -2.80 -12.20
CA MET A 1 14.85 -3.14 -10.97
C MET A 1 14.04 -4.22 -10.25
N ARG A 2 14.44 -5.50 -10.32
CA ARG A 2 13.76 -6.56 -9.57
C ARG A 2 14.18 -6.44 -8.12
N GLU A 3 13.22 -6.37 -7.21
CA GLU A 3 13.50 -6.30 -5.78
C GLU A 3 14.21 -7.57 -5.31
N SER A 4 15.15 -7.42 -4.38
CA SER A 4 15.84 -8.56 -3.77
C SER A 4 14.80 -9.48 -3.11
N PRO A 5 14.73 -10.77 -3.51
CA PRO A 5 13.76 -11.73 -2.98
C PRO A 5 13.79 -11.85 -1.45
N ARG A 6 14.95 -11.58 -0.83
CA ARG A 6 15.17 -11.74 0.60
C ARG A 6 14.35 -10.75 1.45
N GLY A 7 14.22 -9.50 1.01
CA GLY A 7 13.52 -8.48 1.81
C GLY A 7 12.00 -8.62 1.75
N LEU A 8 11.44 -8.95 0.59
CA LEU A 8 10.02 -9.26 0.44
C LEU A 8 9.64 -10.53 1.22
N GLY A 9 10.46 -11.59 1.15
CA GLY A 9 10.22 -12.82 1.91
C GLY A 9 10.14 -12.57 3.41
N ALA A 10 11.08 -11.82 3.98
CA ALA A 10 11.09 -11.46 5.40
C ALA A 10 9.88 -10.59 5.80
N LEU A 11 9.49 -9.62 4.95
CA LEU A 11 8.29 -8.83 5.17
C LEU A 11 7.04 -9.72 5.20
N CYS A 12 6.87 -10.60 4.20
CA CYS A 12 5.69 -11.45 4.11
C CYS A 12 5.61 -12.49 5.24
N GLN A 13 6.75 -13.04 5.69
CA GLN A 13 6.78 -13.90 6.88
C GLN A 13 6.28 -13.15 8.13
N TRP A 14 6.75 -11.92 8.33
CA TRP A 14 6.29 -11.08 9.44
C TRP A 14 4.80 -10.75 9.32
N VAL A 15 4.34 -10.29 8.14
CA VAL A 15 2.93 -9.97 7.89
C VAL A 15 2.03 -11.17 8.17
N GLN A 16 2.42 -12.36 7.71
CA GLN A 16 1.61 -13.57 7.87
C GLN A 16 1.50 -14.04 9.32
N ARG A 17 2.54 -13.79 10.13
CA ARG A 17 2.63 -14.21 11.53
C ARG A 17 1.99 -13.21 12.50
N GLU A 18 2.15 -11.92 12.23
CA GLU A 18 1.85 -10.85 13.21
C GLU A 18 0.54 -10.11 12.93
N THR A 19 -0.17 -10.42 11.84
CA THR A 19 -1.43 -9.73 11.48
C THR A 19 -2.57 -10.71 11.21
N PRO A 20 -3.84 -10.33 11.48
CA PRO A 20 -5.00 -11.14 11.13
C PRO A 20 -5.05 -11.51 9.65
N LYS A 21 -5.64 -12.66 9.30
CA LYS A 21 -5.70 -13.14 7.90
C LYS A 21 -6.57 -12.25 7.00
N ASP A 22 -7.59 -11.64 7.59
CA ASP A 22 -8.56 -10.74 6.97
C ASP A 22 -8.14 -9.26 7.03
N ALA A 23 -6.97 -8.96 7.62
CA ALA A 23 -6.48 -7.59 7.71
C ALA A 23 -6.27 -6.95 6.34
N ILE A 24 -6.65 -5.67 6.24
CA ILE A 24 -6.53 -4.87 5.02
C ILE A 24 -5.32 -3.94 5.12
N PHE A 25 -4.49 -3.93 4.08
CA PHE A 25 -3.28 -3.14 4.00
C PHE A 25 -3.39 -1.99 2.99
N LEU A 26 -3.02 -0.80 3.42
CA LEU A 26 -2.72 0.32 2.54
C LEU A 26 -1.25 0.21 2.10
N ILE A 27 -1.02 -0.07 0.82
CA ILE A 27 0.31 -0.28 0.25
C ILE A 27 0.59 0.74 -0.86
N PRO A 28 1.85 0.95 -1.26
CA PRO A 28 2.16 1.68 -2.47
C PRO A 28 1.60 0.92 -3.69
N PRO A 29 0.86 1.56 -4.62
CA PRO A 29 0.31 0.86 -5.78
C PRO A 29 1.36 0.29 -6.74
N ASP A 30 2.62 0.74 -6.64
CA ASP A 30 3.78 0.18 -7.36
C ASP A 30 4.41 -1.04 -6.66
N PHE A 31 3.67 -1.70 -5.76
CA PHE A 31 4.11 -2.90 -5.05
C PHE A 31 3.11 -4.07 -5.17
N PRO A 32 2.74 -4.49 -6.39
CA PRO A 32 1.75 -5.54 -6.61
C PRO A 32 2.16 -6.92 -6.05
N GLU A 33 3.47 -7.17 -5.91
CA GLU A 33 4.01 -8.42 -5.38
C GLU A 33 3.53 -8.71 -3.94
N PHE A 34 3.22 -7.66 -3.16
CA PHE A 34 2.76 -7.81 -1.77
C PHE A 34 1.50 -8.66 -1.66
N ARG A 35 0.49 -8.41 -2.51
CA ARG A 35 -0.80 -9.14 -2.47
C ARG A 35 -0.58 -10.65 -2.64
N PHE A 36 0.24 -11.04 -3.60
CA PHE A 36 0.47 -12.45 -3.94
C PHE A 36 1.34 -13.16 -2.91
N HIS A 37 2.44 -12.54 -2.47
CA HIS A 37 3.40 -13.19 -1.58
C HIS A 37 2.99 -13.10 -0.11
N CYS A 38 2.45 -11.97 0.33
CA CYS A 38 2.13 -11.76 1.74
C CYS A 38 0.74 -12.27 2.12
N ARG A 39 -0.12 -12.58 1.12
CA ARG A 39 -1.45 -13.21 1.33
C ARG A 39 -2.32 -12.42 2.32
N ARG A 40 -2.43 -11.12 2.07
CA ARG A 40 -3.31 -10.19 2.80
C ARG A 40 -4.11 -9.35 1.82
N ALA A 41 -5.29 -8.92 2.26
CA ALA A 41 -6.09 -7.99 1.50
C ALA A 41 -5.36 -6.64 1.41
N ILE A 42 -5.53 -5.96 0.29
CA ILE A 42 -4.95 -4.64 0.04
C ILE A 42 -6.05 -3.70 -0.45
N VAL A 43 -5.82 -2.39 -0.31
CA VAL A 43 -6.73 -1.40 -0.88
C VAL A 43 -6.74 -1.47 -2.41
N VAL A 44 -5.57 -1.34 -3.03
CA VAL A 44 -5.40 -1.38 -4.50
C VAL A 44 -3.92 -1.54 -4.87
N ASP A 45 -3.65 -2.11 -6.03
CA ASP A 45 -2.34 -2.08 -6.70
C ASP A 45 -2.52 -1.80 -8.21
N TRP A 46 -1.43 -1.41 -8.88
CA TRP A 46 -1.47 -1.03 -10.30
C TRP A 46 -1.77 -2.20 -11.26
N LYS A 47 -1.37 -3.43 -10.92
CA LYS A 47 -1.51 -4.59 -11.81
C LYS A 47 -2.81 -5.37 -11.60
N GLY A 48 -3.57 -5.05 -10.55
CA GLY A 48 -4.85 -5.66 -10.23
C GLY A 48 -6.04 -4.98 -10.91
N ASP A 49 -5.87 -4.43 -12.12
CA ASP A 49 -6.94 -3.78 -12.84
C ASP A 49 -8.00 -4.81 -13.30
N PRO A 50 -9.29 -4.57 -13.05
CA PRO A 50 -10.34 -5.53 -13.39
C PRO A 50 -10.88 -5.31 -14.81
N LEU A 51 -11.34 -6.40 -15.43
CA LEU A 51 -11.90 -6.38 -16.80
C LEU A 51 -13.32 -5.80 -16.87
N LEU A 52 -14.11 -5.92 -15.80
CA LEU A 52 -15.50 -5.46 -15.79
C LEU A 52 -15.57 -3.94 -15.60
N PRO A 53 -16.36 -3.20 -16.43
CA PRO A 53 -16.37 -1.73 -16.39
C PRO A 53 -16.68 -1.13 -15.02
N LYS A 54 -17.64 -1.71 -14.28
CA LYS A 54 -18.03 -1.24 -12.94
C LYS A 54 -16.86 -1.34 -11.96
N ASP A 55 -16.16 -2.47 -11.98
CA ASP A 55 -15.04 -2.72 -11.09
C ASP A 55 -13.83 -1.87 -11.51
N PHE A 56 -13.66 -1.62 -12.81
CA PHE A 56 -12.59 -0.79 -13.34
C PHE A 56 -12.75 0.65 -12.85
N MET A 57 -13.97 1.20 -12.87
CA MET A 57 -14.25 2.51 -12.28
C MET A 57 -14.00 2.54 -10.77
N ALA A 58 -14.31 1.45 -10.06
CA ALA A 58 -14.01 1.34 -8.65
C ALA A 58 -12.49 1.22 -8.38
N TRP A 59 -11.73 0.59 -9.28
CA TRP A 59 -10.27 0.54 -9.23
C TRP A 59 -9.67 1.93 -9.48
N ILE A 60 -10.13 2.68 -10.49
CA ILE A 60 -9.69 4.07 -10.73
C ILE A 60 -9.90 4.92 -9.47
N ARG A 61 -11.10 4.89 -8.88
CA ARG A 61 -11.40 5.68 -7.67
C ARG A 61 -10.45 5.36 -6.50
N ARG A 62 -10.13 4.07 -6.30
CA ARG A 62 -9.15 3.65 -5.28
C ARG A 62 -7.74 4.16 -5.61
N MET A 63 -7.33 4.06 -6.87
CA MET A 63 -6.04 4.58 -7.32
C MET A 63 -5.94 6.10 -7.09
N GLU A 64 -6.99 6.85 -7.40
CA GLU A 64 -7.04 8.30 -7.18
C GLU A 64 -6.95 8.67 -5.69
N ASP A 65 -7.69 7.95 -4.83
CA ASP A 65 -7.63 8.11 -3.38
C ASP A 65 -6.21 7.82 -2.84
N VAL A 66 -5.62 6.68 -3.21
CA VAL A 66 -4.31 6.22 -2.71
C VAL A 66 -3.14 7.03 -3.28
N THR A 67 -3.32 7.70 -4.42
CA THR A 67 -2.30 8.58 -5.02
C THR A 67 -2.53 10.07 -4.71
N GLY A 68 -3.68 10.43 -4.15
CA GLY A 68 -4.08 11.82 -3.95
C GLY A 68 -4.15 12.60 -5.27
N ARG A 69 -4.54 11.93 -6.36
CA ARG A 69 -4.55 12.48 -7.72
C ARG A 69 -5.85 12.09 -8.42
N SER A 70 -6.69 13.09 -8.70
CA SER A 70 -7.87 12.95 -9.54
C SER A 70 -7.88 14.08 -10.59
N PRO A 71 -8.04 13.79 -11.89
CA PRO A 71 -8.08 12.45 -12.47
C PRO A 71 -6.70 11.76 -12.43
N LEU A 72 -6.71 10.43 -12.34
CA LEU A 72 -5.54 9.58 -12.55
C LEU A 72 -5.07 9.71 -14.01
N LYS A 73 -3.79 10.02 -14.25
CA LYS A 73 -3.24 10.22 -15.61
C LYS A 73 -2.45 9.02 -16.14
N GLY A 74 -2.01 8.11 -15.28
CA GLY A 74 -1.33 6.89 -15.70
C GLY A 74 -0.27 6.38 -14.72
N PRO A 75 0.62 5.47 -15.18
CA PRO A 75 1.62 4.82 -14.34
C PRO A 75 2.50 5.76 -13.49
N PRO A 76 2.91 6.97 -13.94
CA PRO A 76 3.72 7.86 -13.09
C PRO A 76 3.03 8.28 -11.78
N ASP A 77 1.69 8.33 -11.76
CA ASP A 77 0.94 8.83 -10.61
C ASP A 77 0.98 7.87 -9.41
N VAL A 78 1.26 6.58 -9.62
CA VAL A 78 1.36 5.59 -8.52
C VAL A 78 2.38 6.01 -7.46
N LYS A 79 3.44 6.70 -7.87
CA LYS A 79 4.52 7.17 -6.99
C LYS A 79 4.07 8.31 -6.06
N ARG A 80 2.94 8.95 -6.35
CA ARG A 80 2.40 10.03 -5.50
C ARG A 80 1.96 9.53 -4.13
N PHE A 81 1.69 8.23 -3.97
CA PHE A 81 1.49 7.58 -2.67
C PHE A 81 2.55 8.00 -1.64
N TYR A 82 3.82 8.06 -2.04
CA TYR A 82 4.94 8.40 -1.17
C TYR A 82 4.98 9.88 -0.72
N SER A 83 4.16 10.73 -1.34
CA SER A 83 4.05 12.16 -1.05
C SER A 83 2.80 12.53 -0.26
N LEU A 84 1.88 11.59 -0.02
CA LEU A 84 0.74 11.81 0.87
C LEU A 84 1.23 12.27 2.26
N ASP A 85 0.49 13.13 2.94
CA ASP A 85 0.75 13.40 4.36
C ASP A 85 0.01 12.42 5.27
N ASN A 86 0.19 12.59 6.58
CA ASN A 86 -0.40 11.73 7.59
C ASN A 86 -1.94 11.81 7.60
N GLU A 87 -2.52 12.98 7.33
CA GLU A 87 -3.97 13.14 7.28
C GLU A 87 -4.56 12.41 6.07
N GLN A 88 -3.93 12.57 4.90
CA GLN A 88 -4.32 11.87 3.68
C GLN A 88 -4.21 10.35 3.85
N LEU A 89 -3.11 9.86 4.41
CA LEU A 89 -2.94 8.44 4.71
C LEU A 89 -4.05 7.91 5.65
N ARG A 90 -4.32 8.63 6.75
CA ARG A 90 -5.39 8.27 7.71
C ARG A 90 -6.76 8.26 7.03
N LYS A 91 -7.07 9.28 6.23
CA LYS A 91 -8.36 9.39 5.52
C LYS A 91 -8.58 8.21 4.59
N VAL A 92 -7.57 7.87 3.78
CA VAL A 92 -7.66 6.75 2.84
C VAL A 92 -7.74 5.42 3.60
N ALA A 93 -6.90 5.23 4.62
CA ALA A 93 -6.93 4.01 5.42
C ALA A 93 -8.29 3.78 6.07
N ARG A 94 -8.87 4.80 6.72
CA ARG A 94 -10.22 4.73 7.31
C ARG A 94 -11.31 4.46 6.28
N ARG A 95 -11.26 5.12 5.12
CA ARG A 95 -12.23 4.92 4.04
C ARG A 95 -12.30 3.47 3.59
N TYR A 96 -11.15 2.80 3.52
CA TYR A 96 -11.05 1.41 3.05
C TYR A 96 -10.87 0.40 4.18
N LYS A 97 -11.05 0.82 5.44
CA LYS A 97 -10.86 0.00 6.65
C LYS A 97 -9.50 -0.71 6.66
N ALA A 98 -8.46 -0.07 6.11
CA ALA A 98 -7.11 -0.55 6.24
C ALA A 98 -6.64 -0.38 7.68
N GLU A 99 -5.99 -1.40 8.21
CA GLU A 99 -5.45 -1.46 9.57
C GLU A 99 -3.95 -1.22 9.60
N TYR A 100 -3.29 -1.44 8.47
CA TYR A 100 -1.84 -1.32 8.34
C TYR A 100 -1.43 -0.50 7.12
N ILE A 101 -0.32 0.22 7.25
CA ILE A 101 0.32 0.96 6.16
C ILE A 101 1.68 0.33 5.88
N VAL A 102 1.93 -0.06 4.63
CA VAL A 102 3.25 -0.49 4.16
C VAL A 102 3.87 0.64 3.36
N THR A 103 5.17 0.85 3.52
CA THR A 103 5.93 1.74 2.64
C THR A 103 7.33 1.19 2.39
N ARG A 104 7.92 1.60 1.28
CA ARG A 104 9.33 1.41 1.01
C ARG A 104 10.16 2.41 1.81
N LYS A 105 11.19 1.92 2.49
CA LYS A 105 12.09 2.74 3.30
C LYS A 105 12.83 3.75 2.42
N GLY A 106 12.92 4.99 2.87
CA GLY A 106 13.60 6.07 2.16
C GLY A 106 12.88 6.64 0.92
N LYS A 107 11.68 6.16 0.57
CA LYS A 107 10.91 6.72 -0.56
C LYS A 107 10.03 7.90 -0.17
N ARG A 108 9.59 7.97 1.08
CA ARG A 108 8.76 9.06 1.61
C ARG A 108 9.61 10.22 2.07
N LYS A 109 9.18 11.45 1.77
CA LYS A 109 9.78 12.68 2.33
C LYS A 109 9.24 13.00 3.72
N LYS A 110 7.94 12.76 3.94
CA LYS A 110 7.25 12.96 5.22
C LYS A 110 7.22 11.65 6.01
N ARG A 111 7.60 11.71 7.29
CA ARG A 111 7.54 10.55 8.20
C ARG A 111 6.07 10.20 8.50
N ILE A 112 5.79 8.90 8.61
CA ILE A 112 4.49 8.42 9.08
C ILE A 112 4.42 8.56 10.60
N GLU A 113 3.45 9.33 11.09
CA GLU A 113 3.18 9.56 12.51
C GLU A 113 2.22 8.51 13.04
N ALA A 114 2.75 7.30 13.21
CA ALA A 114 2.02 6.13 13.67
C ALA A 114 2.97 5.14 14.35
N LYS A 115 2.41 4.16 15.08
CA LYS A 115 3.20 3.08 15.68
C LYS A 115 3.80 2.22 14.56
N ARG A 116 5.14 2.21 14.47
CA ARG A 116 5.88 1.35 13.54
C ARG A 116 6.00 -0.05 14.12
N LEU A 117 5.42 -1.03 13.45
CA LEU A 117 5.41 -2.43 13.89
C LEU A 117 6.54 -3.26 13.27
N TYR A 118 7.03 -2.85 12.09
CA TYR A 118 8.11 -3.52 11.38
C TYR A 118 9.01 -2.52 10.67
N SER A 119 10.31 -2.82 10.61
CA SER A 119 11.28 -2.09 9.79
C SER A 119 12.40 -3.04 9.36
N SER A 120 12.70 -3.02 8.06
CA SER A 120 13.86 -3.69 7.47
C SER A 120 14.74 -2.68 6.73
N LYS A 121 15.67 -3.17 5.90
CA LYS A 121 16.44 -2.32 4.98
C LYS A 121 15.55 -1.74 3.86
N GLN A 122 14.45 -2.40 3.51
CA GLN A 122 13.64 -2.06 2.33
C GLN A 122 12.22 -1.61 2.65
N PHE A 123 11.64 -2.08 3.75
CA PHE A 123 10.22 -1.87 4.05
C PHE A 123 10.00 -1.43 5.48
N GLU A 124 8.90 -0.72 5.69
CA GLU A 124 8.38 -0.37 7.00
C GLU A 124 6.88 -0.66 7.03
N VAL A 125 6.38 -1.15 8.16
CA VAL A 125 4.95 -1.34 8.41
C VAL A 125 4.53 -0.56 9.63
N TYR A 126 3.42 0.15 9.52
CA TYR A 126 2.82 0.97 10.56
C TYR A 126 1.40 0.51 10.83
N GLU A 127 0.96 0.61 12.08
CA GLU A 127 -0.46 0.54 12.45
C GLU A 127 -1.15 1.82 11.98
N VAL A 128 -2.38 1.73 11.47
CA VAL A 128 -3.15 2.91 11.07
C VAL A 128 -3.55 3.71 12.32
N PRO A 129 -3.34 5.04 12.35
CA PRO A 129 -3.71 5.90 13.49
C PRO A 129 -5.21 6.19 13.67
#